data_AF-A0A935XBY9-F1
#
_entry.id   AF-A0A935XBY9-F1
#
_cell.length_a   1.000
_cell.length_b   1.000
_cell.length_c   1.000
_cell.angle_alpha   90.00
_cell.angle_beta   90.00
_cell.angle_gamma   90.00
#
_symmetry.space_group_name_H-M   'P 1'
#
loop_
_entity.id
_entity.type
_entity.pdbx_description
1 polymer ?
#
loop_
_entity_poly.entity_id
_entity_poly.type
_entity_poly.pdbx_seq_one_letter_code
_entity_poly.pdbx_strand_id
1 'polypeptide(L)' 'MENKTARLTILIDPVKKKAFEQLCASQDLTPSQVVRQLIRDYLERNGVDYATRSRKPPR' A
#
# COMPACT_ATOMS: atom_id res chain seq x y z
N MET A 1 12.87 -9.11 17.70
CA MET A 1 12.21 -9.83 16.59
C MET A 1 10.74 -9.48 16.64
N GLU A 2 10.29 -8.56 15.79
CA GLU A 2 8.87 -8.18 15.74
C GLU A 2 8.37 -8.47 14.34
N ASN A 3 7.41 -9.39 14.23
CA ASN A 3 6.70 -9.70 12.99
C ASN A 3 5.81 -8.50 12.61
N LYS A 4 6.41 -7.42 12.09
CA LYS A 4 5.71 -6.24 11.52
C LYS A 4 5.10 -6.54 10.13
N THR A 5 4.74 -7.79 9.87
CA THR A 5 4.25 -8.25 8.57
C THR A 5 2.93 -9.00 8.76
N ALA A 6 1.83 -8.27 8.56
CA ALA A 6 0.51 -8.86 8.39
C ALA A 6 0.24 -9.12 6.90
N ARG A 7 -0.43 -10.23 6.58
CA ARG A 7 -0.89 -10.53 5.22
C ARG A 7 -2.29 -9.94 5.03
N LEU A 8 -2.46 -9.10 4.01
CA LEU A 8 -3.74 -8.55 3.60
C LEU A 8 -4.20 -9.27 2.32
N THR A 9 -5.27 -10.07 2.42
CA THR A 9 -5.88 -10.74 1.27
C THR A 9 -7.08 -9.93 0.80
N ILE A 10 -7.08 -9.51 -0.46
CA ILE A 10 -8.17 -8.74 -1.06
C ILE A 10 -8.71 -9.53 -2.23
N LEU A 11 -10.02 -9.75 -2.26
CA LEU A 11 -10.71 -10.27 -3.43
C LEU A 11 -10.94 -9.11 -4.41
N ILE A 12 -10.37 -9.22 -5.60
CA ILE A 12 -10.53 -8.26 -6.68
C ILE A 12 -10.91 -9.01 -7.96
N ASP A 13 -11.76 -8.37 -8.76
CA ASP A 13 -12.13 -8.88 -10.07
C ASP A 13 -10.88 -9.11 -10.95
N PRO A 14 -10.80 -10.22 -11.71
CA PRO A 14 -9.63 -10.55 -12.51
C PRO A 14 -9.32 -9.53 -13.61
N VAL A 15 -10.32 -8.84 -14.17
CA VAL A 15 -10.12 -7.79 -15.18
C VAL A 15 -9.46 -6.58 -14.53
N LYS A 16 -9.95 -6.17 -13.36
CA LYS A 16 -9.36 -5.07 -12.58
C LYS A 16 -7.95 -5.39 -12.11
N LYS A 17 -7.69 -6.63 -11.67
CA LYS A 17 -6.34 -7.08 -11.27
C LYS A 17 -5.35 -6.92 -12.42
N LYS A 18 -5.72 -7.37 -13.63
CA LYS A 18 -4.87 -7.29 -14.82
C LYS A 18 -4.59 -5.84 -15.21
N ALA A 19 -5.63 -4.99 -15.24
CA ALA A 19 -5.46 -3.56 -15.53
C ALA A 19 -4.54 -2.88 -14.50
N PHE A 20 -4.71 -3.19 -13.21
CA PHE A 20 -3.87 -2.66 -12.14
C PHE A 20 -2.42 -3.14 -12.26
N GLU A 21 -2.19 -4.42 -12.54
CA GLU A 21 -0.85 -4.97 -12.76
C GLU A 21 -0.15 -4.31 -13.96
N GLN A 22 -0.86 -4.10 -15.08
CA GLN A 22 -0.29 -3.40 -16.23
C GLN A 22 0.04 -1.95 -15.91
N LEU A 23 -0.85 -1.23 -15.22
CA LEU A 23 -0.60 0.15 -14.80
C LEU A 23 0.60 0.26 -13.86
N CYS A 24 0.76 -0.68 -12.94
CA CYS A 24 1.92 -0.75 -12.05
C CYS A 24 3.20 -1.05 -12.83
N ALA A 25 3.15 -2.01 -13.77
CA ALA A 25 4.28 -2.38 -14.61
C ALA A 25 4.76 -1.22 -15.51
N SER A 26 3.84 -0.41 -16.04
CA SER A 26 4.18 0.79 -16.82
C SER A 26 4.89 1.89 -16.01
N GLN A 27 4.87 1.80 -14.68
CA GLN A 27 5.50 2.75 -13.76
C GLN A 27 6.70 2.15 -13.02
N ASP A 28 7.15 0.94 -13.40
CA ASP A 28 8.18 0.18 -12.70
C ASP A 28 7.86 -0.06 -11.20
N LEU A 29 6.58 -0.18 -10.88
CA LEU A 29 6.09 -0.43 -9.51
C LEU A 29 5.47 -1.81 -9.37
N THR A 30 5.57 -2.38 -8.17
CA THR A 30 4.81 -3.60 -7.85
C THR A 30 3.43 -3.25 -7.27
N PRO A 31 2.39 -4.07 -7.55
CA PRO A 31 1.05 -3.87 -6.99
C PRO A 31 1.06 -3.69 -5.46
N SER A 32 1.88 -4.50 -4.78
CA SER A 32 2.05 -4.45 -3.32
C SER A 32 2.65 -3.14 -2.81
N GLN A 33 3.51 -2.46 -3.58
CA GLN A 33 4.04 -1.15 -3.21
C GLN A 33 2.95 -0.08 -3.33
N VAL A 34 2.18 -0.11 -4.42
CA VAL A 34 1.09 0.85 -4.65
C VAL A 34 -0.01 0.69 -3.61
N VAL A 35 -0.43 -0.53 -3.29
CA VAL A 35 -1.44 -0.81 -2.26
C VAL A 35 -0.97 -0.32 -0.89
N ARG A 36 0.31 -0.52 -0.53
CA ARG A 36 0.85 -0.01 0.73
C ARG A 36 0.85 1.52 0.80
N GLN A 37 1.19 2.20 -0.30
CA GLN A 37 1.12 3.66 -0.37
C GLN A 37 -0.33 4.15 -0.24
N LEU A 38 -1.26 3.51 -0.96
CA LEU A 38 -2.70 3.79 -0.86
C LEU A 38 -3.21 3.65 0.57
N ILE A 39 -2.83 2.58 1.28
CA ILE A 39 -3.24 2.39 2.69
C ILE A 39 -2.70 3.52 3.57
N ARG A 40 -1.43 3.90 3.42
CA ARG A 40 -0.84 4.99 4.21
C ARG A 40 -1.54 6.31 3.95
N ASP A 41 -1.65 6.69 2.68
CA ASP A 41 -2.29 7.93 2.25
C ASP A 41 -3.76 7.98 2.68
N TYR A 42 -4.48 6.85 2.60
CA TYR A 42 -5.85 6.75 3.08
C TYR A 42 -5.96 6.92 4.60
N LEU A 43 -5.07 6.30 5.38
CA LEU A 43 -5.03 6.49 6.84
C LEU A 43 -4.68 7.95 7.20
N GLU A 44 -3.73 8.56 6.50
CA GLU A 44 -3.34 9.97 6.70
C GLU A 44 -4.50 10.92 6.38
N ARG A 45 -5.22 10.71 5.27
CA ARG A 45 -6.41 11.51 4.91
C ARG A 45 -7.54 11.40 5.93
N ASN A 46 -7.69 10.24 6.57
CA ASN A 46 -8.71 10.01 7.60
C ASN A 46 -8.23 10.35 9.02
N GLY A 47 -7.00 10.87 9.18
CA GLY A 47 -6.45 11.26 10.48
C GLY A 47 -6.20 10.09 11.44
N VAL A 48 -6.09 8.86 10.92
CA VAL A 48 -5.85 7.66 11.74
C VAL A 48 -4.35 7.53 11.99
N ASP A 49 -3.94 7.81 13.23
CA ASP A 49 -2.56 7.58 13.65
C ASP A 49 -2.34 6.09 13.98
N TYR A 50 -1.20 5.55 13.55
CA TYR A 50 -0.84 4.15 13.80
C TYR A 50 0.61 4.07 14.29
N ALA A 51 0.85 3.23 15.29
CA ALA A 51 2.10 3.16 16.06
C ALA A 51 3.37 2.86 15.22
N THR A 52 3.23 2.40 13.98
CA THR A 52 4.34 2.14 13.04
C THR A 52 4.55 3.24 12.02
N ARG A 53 3.88 4.40 12.14
CA ARG A 53 4.16 5.58 11.34
C ARG A 53 5.61 5.99 11.63
N SER A 54 6.54 5.51 10.79
CA SER A 54 7.92 6.00 10.81
C SER A 54 7.82 7.50 10.64
N ARG A 55 8.07 8.21 11.73
CA ARG A 55 8.18 9.67 11.77
C ARG A 55 9.26 10.02 10.78
N LYS A 56 8.87 10.29 9.52
CA LYS A 56 9.79 10.68 8.45
C LYS A 56 10.56 11.87 9.02
N PRO A 57 11.89 11.81 9.16
CA PRO A 57 12.61 12.96 9.70
C PRO A 57 12.34 14.12 8.73
N PRO A 58 11.93 15.30 9.23
CA PRO A 58 11.88 16.48 8.39
C PRO A 58 13.30 16.71 7.85
N ARG A 59 13.42 16.80 6.53
CA ARG A 59 14.63 17.33 5.89
C ARG A 59 14.60 18.84 5.99
#